data_AF-A0A8T0T3A3-F1
#
_entry.id   AF-A0A8T0T3A3-F1
#
_cell.length_a   1.000
_cell.length_b   1.000
_cell.length_c   1.000
_cell.angle_alpha   90.00
_cell.angle_beta   90.00
_cell.angle_gamma   90.00
#
_symmetry.space_group_name_H-M   'P 1'
#
loop_
_entity.id
_entity.type
_entity.pdbx_description
1 polymer ?
#
loop_
_entity_poly.entity_id
_entity_poly.type
_entity_poly.pdbx_seq_one_letter_code
_entity_poly.pdbx_strand_id
1 'polypeptide(L)' 'MFAFGSGTLQGHLLAGEERFSVEVDEEDRVWYEVVSLSKPAHILATLCYPYVQLRQKHFARQSGQAIRKHLSAAK' A
#
# COMPACT_ATOMS: atom_id res chain seq x y z
N MET A 1 -16.82 0.95 6.92
CA MET A 1 -15.49 0.77 6.30
C MET A 1 -15.58 1.05 4.79
N PHE A 2 -14.64 1.84 4.25
CA PHE A 2 -14.42 1.99 2.81
C PHE A 2 -13.10 1.33 2.43
N ALA A 3 -13.06 0.61 1.32
CA ALA A 3 -11.84 -0.02 0.82
C ALA A 3 -11.81 -0.04 -0.71
N PHE A 4 -10.61 0.10 -1.27
CA PHE A 4 -10.36 -0.06 -2.69
C PHE A 4 -9.12 -0.93 -2.89
N GLY A 5 -9.24 -1.92 -3.78
CA GLY A 5 -8.17 -2.84 -4.12
C GLY A 5 -7.97 -2.93 -5.62
N SER A 6 -6.73 -3.20 -6.04
CA SER A 6 -6.36 -3.41 -7.43
C SER A 6 -5.33 -4.52 -7.55
N GLY A 7 -5.38 -5.23 -8.67
CA GLY A 7 -4.46 -6.30 -9.01
C GLY A 7 -3.66 -5.96 -10.26
N THR A 8 -2.53 -6.64 -10.39
CA THR A 8 -1.67 -6.55 -11.58
C THR A 8 -2.17 -7.49 -12.68
N LEU A 9 -2.08 -7.04 -13.93
CA LEU A 9 -2.38 -7.85 -15.12
C LEU A 9 -1.13 -8.56 -15.63
N GLN A 10 -1.34 -9.54 -16.50
CA GLN A 10 -0.25 -10.21 -17.21
C GLN A 10 0.58 -9.19 -18.03
N GLY A 11 1.90 -9.34 -17.98
CA GLY A 11 2.85 -8.40 -18.58
C GLY A 11 3.47 -7.41 -17.59
N HIS A 12 2.92 -7.31 -16.38
CA HIS A 12 3.54 -6.55 -15.30
C HIS A 12 4.74 -7.33 -14.69
N LEU A 13 5.78 -6.62 -14.24
CA LEU A 13 7.01 -7.25 -13.70
C LEU A 13 6.77 -8.01 -12.39
N LEU A 14 5.78 -7.57 -11.62
CA LEU A 14 5.29 -8.19 -10.40
C LEU A 14 3.87 -8.69 -10.61
N ALA A 15 3.52 -9.80 -9.96
CA ALA A 15 2.15 -10.26 -9.79
C ALA A 15 1.75 -10.03 -8.33
N GLY A 16 0.55 -9.49 -8.11
CA GLY A 16 0.14 -9.06 -6.78
C GLY A 16 -1.10 -8.18 -6.77
N GLU A 17 -1.52 -7.88 -5.56
CA GLU A 17 -2.68 -7.05 -5.23
C GLU A 17 -2.29 -6.01 -4.17
N GLU A 18 -2.85 -4.82 -4.31
CA GLU A 18 -2.67 -3.71 -3.40
C GLU A 18 -4.04 -3.17 -2.99
N ARG A 19 -4.20 -2.83 -1.72
CA ARG A 19 -5.45 -2.32 -1.17
C ARG A 19 -5.18 -1.22 -0.17
N PHE A 20 -6.04 -0.21 -0.14
CA PHE A 20 -6.16 0.68 1.00
C PHE A 20 -7.57 0.59 1.61
N SER A 21 -7.69 0.87 2.91
CA SER A 21 -8.98 1.07 3.57
C SER A 21 -8.95 2.22 4.56
N VAL A 22 -10.14 2.75 4.79
CA VAL A 22 -10.44 3.68 5.86
C VAL A 22 -11.62 3.13 6.66
N GLU A 23 -11.44 3.06 7.97
CA GLU A 23 -12.47 2.63 8.91
C GLU A 23 -12.55 3.63 10.08
N VAL A 24 -13.73 3.75 10.66
CA VAL A 24 -13.95 4.50 11.90
C VAL A 24 -14.41 3.48 12.93
N ASP A 25 -13.72 3.40 14.07
CA ASP A 25 -14.08 2.49 15.15
C ASP A 25 -15.17 3.08 16.06
N GLU A 26 -15.58 2.32 17.08
CA GLU A 26 -16.63 2.70 18.03
C GLU A 26 -16.23 3.90 18.92
N GLU A 27 -14.94 4.26 18.98
CA GLU A 27 -14.44 5.42 19.72
C GLU A 27 -14.08 6.60 18.80
N ASP A 28 -14.72 6.68 17.62
CA ASP A 28 -14.53 7.74 16.62
C ASP A 28 -13.07 7.87 16.10
N ARG A 29 -12.26 6.82 16.21
CA ARG A 29 -10.88 6.83 15.68
C ARG A 29 -10.86 6.38 14.24
N VAL A 30 -10.11 7.09 13.42
CA VAL A 30 -9.92 6.76 12.01
C VAL A 30 -8.73 5.83 11.83
N TRP A 31 -8.97 4.63 11.32
CA TRP A 31 -7.98 3.65 10.91
C TRP A 31 -7.70 3.78 9.42
N TYR A 32 -6.43 3.95 9.06
CA TYR A 32 -5.95 3.92 7.68
C TYR A 32 -5.00 2.75 7.51
N GLU A 33 -5.28 1.90 6.52
CA GLU A 33 -4.48 0.73 6.22
C GLU A 33 -4.10 0.70 4.75
N VAL A 34 -2.86 0.29 4.47
CA VAL A 34 -2.36 -0.03 3.12
C VAL A 34 -1.71 -1.41 3.17
N VAL A 35 -2.21 -2.33 2.35
CA VAL A 35 -1.71 -3.69 2.23
C VAL A 35 -1.23 -3.92 0.80
N SER A 36 -0.07 -4.54 0.65
CA SER A 36 0.51 -4.93 -0.64
C SER A 36 0.99 -6.38 -0.55
N LEU A 37 0.37 -7.26 -1.33
CA LEU A 37 0.78 -8.64 -1.51
C LEU A 37 1.39 -8.76 -2.90
N SER A 38 2.66 -9.16 -3.00
CA SER A 38 3.30 -9.28 -4.31
C SER A 38 4.33 -10.40 -4.36
N LYS A 39 4.57 -10.90 -5.57
CA LYS A 39 5.63 -11.84 -5.92
C LYS A 39 6.26 -11.44 -7.26
N PRO A 40 7.52 -11.81 -7.53
CA PRO A 40 8.12 -11.63 -8.85
C PRO A 40 7.32 -12.37 -9.94
N ALA A 41 7.10 -11.71 -11.08
CA ALA A 41 6.52 -12.32 -12.28
C ALA A 41 7.47 -12.28 -13.49
N HIS A 42 8.65 -11.67 -13.33
CA HIS A 42 9.67 -11.53 -14.37
C HIS A 42 11.08 -11.62 -13.78
N ILE A 43 12.08 -12.06 -14.56
CA ILE A 43 13.48 -12.25 -14.11
C ILE A 43 14.05 -10.96 -13.51
N LEU A 44 13.79 -9.81 -14.15
CA LEU A 44 14.21 -8.51 -13.64
C LEU A 44 13.64 -8.21 -12.25
N ALA A 45 12.37 -8.56 -12.01
CA ALA A 45 11.76 -8.40 -10.70
C ALA A 45 12.36 -9.35 -9.67
N THR A 46 12.72 -10.58 -10.06
CA THR A 46 13.39 -11.53 -9.17
C THR A 46 14.76 -11.00 -8.73
N LEU A 47 15.56 -10.49 -9.66
CA LEU A 47 16.88 -9.91 -9.36
C LEU A 47 16.79 -8.68 -8.46
N CYS A 48 15.77 -7.84 -8.68
CA CYS A 48 15.58 -6.61 -7.91
C CYS A 48 14.59 -6.77 -6.74
N TYR A 49 14.15 -7.99 -6.41
CA TYR A 49 13.06 -8.20 -5.46
C TYR A 49 13.32 -7.62 -4.06
N PRO A 50 14.54 -7.73 -3.48
CA PRO A 50 14.82 -7.09 -2.20
C PRO A 50 14.64 -5.56 -2.25
N TYR A 51 15.04 -4.93 -3.36
CA TYR A 51 14.82 -3.50 -3.56
C TYR A 51 13.33 -3.15 -3.69
N VAL A 52 12.57 -3.97 -4.42
CA VAL A 52 11.10 -3.81 -4.52
C VAL A 52 10.45 -3.84 -3.13
N GLN A 53 10.79 -4.83 -2.30
CA GLN A 53 10.26 -4.93 -0.93
C GLN A 53 10.63 -3.72 -0.06
N LEU A 54 11.86 -3.20 -0.20
CA LEU A 54 12.27 -1.97 0.48
C LEU A 54 11.40 -0.78 0.05
N ARG A 55 11.13 -0.64 -1.24
CA ARG A 55 10.29 0.44 -1.77
C ARG A 55 8.83 0.32 -1.36
N GLN A 56 8.26 -0.89 -1.34
CA GLN A 56 6.89 -1.13 -0.84
C GLN A 56 6.76 -0.74 0.64
N LYS A 57 7.70 -1.17 1.48
CA LYS A 57 7.72 -0.78 2.91
C LYS A 57 7.90 0.73 3.09
N HIS A 58 8.74 1.34 2.26
CA HIS A 58 8.93 2.79 2.28
C HIS A 58 7.65 3.53 1.90
N PHE A 59 6.97 3.09 0.84
CA PHE A 59 5.69 3.65 0.41
C PHE A 59 4.62 3.53 1.51
N ALA A 60 4.49 2.36 2.15
CA ALA A 60 3.53 2.17 3.25
C ALA A 60 3.73 3.20 4.37
N ARG A 61 4.99 3.47 4.76
CA ARG A 61 5.33 4.51 5.75
C ARG A 61 4.99 5.92 5.26
N GLN A 62 5.37 6.26 4.03
CA GLN A 62 5.11 7.58 3.45
C GLN A 62 3.61 7.85 3.31
N SER A 63 2.85 6.85 2.88
CA SER A 63 1.40 6.92 2.72
C SER A 63 0.72 7.24 4.05
N GLY A 64 1.05 6.50 5.12
CA GLY A 64 0.52 6.80 6.46
C GLY A 64 0.93 8.18 6.98
N GLN A 65 2.17 8.61 6.74
CA GLN A 65 2.61 9.97 7.10
C GLN A 65 1.86 11.06 6.34
N ALA A 66 1.56 10.86 5.05
CA ALA A 66 0.83 11.82 4.23
C ALA A 66 -0.61 12.01 4.73
N ILE A 67 -1.32 10.92 5.06
CA ILE A 67 -2.66 10.99 5.66
C ILE A 67 -2.61 11.76 6.98
N ARG A 68 -1.69 11.40 7.88
CA ARG A 68 -1.54 12.10 9.17
C ARG A 68 -1.27 13.60 8.98
N LYS A 69 -0.41 13.96 8.02
CA LYS A 69 -0.09 15.36 7.71
C LYS A 69 -1.33 16.10 7.20
N HIS A 70 -2.11 15.49 6.32
CA HIS A 70 -3.32 16.11 5.77
C HIS A 70 -4.38 16.33 6.86
N LEU A 71 -4.58 15.34 7.74
CA LEU A 71 -5.48 15.46 8.89
C LEU A 71 -5.04 16.57 9.87
N SER A 72 -3.72 16.77 10.07
CA SER A 72 -3.23 17.86 10.91
C SER A 72 -3.37 19.25 10.29
N ALA A 73 -3.40 19.33 8.95
CA ALA A 73 -3.53 20.60 8.22
C ALA A 73 -4.99 21.00 7.96
N ALA A 74 -5.93 20.06 8.12
CA ALA A 74 -7.37 20.29 8.00
C ALA A 74 -8.02 20.72 9.33
N LYS A 75 -7.23 20.85 10.41
CA LYS A 75 -7.63 21.53 11.65
C LYS A 75 -7.42 23.03 11.50
#